data_AF-A0A958JSK2-F1
#
_entry.id   AF-A0A958JSK2-F1
#
_cell.length_a   1.000
_cell.length_b   1.000
_cell.length_c   1.000
_cell.angle_alpha   90.00
_cell.angle_beta   90.00
_cell.angle_gamma   90.00
#
_symmetry.space_group_name_H-M   'P 1'
#
loop_
_entity.id
_entity.type
_entity.pdbx_description
1 polymer ?
#
loop_
_entity_poly.entity_id
_entity_poly.type
_entity_poly.pdbx_seq_one_letter_code
_entity_poly.pdbx_strand_id
1 'polypeptide(L)' 'RTSIRPLFVQVKRWENAFPQYELGHVEKVKRLEALEKGHPVLRFAGASFRGASITSCIKDAKSVAMKIHATLAKPQI' A
#
# COMPACT_ATOMS: atom_id res chain seq x y z
N ARG A 1 5.29 44.05 16.24
CA ARG A 1 4.98 42.64 15.88
C ARG A 1 4.62 41.93 17.18
N THR A 2 3.33 41.83 17.52
CA THR A 2 2.90 41.25 18.80
C THR A 2 2.93 39.74 18.71
N SER A 3 3.80 39.09 19.47
CA SER A 3 3.89 37.64 19.56
C SER A 3 2.78 37.14 20.48
N ILE A 4 1.82 36.40 19.94
CA ILE A 4 0.77 35.71 20.70
C ILE A 4 1.21 34.24 20.85
N ARG A 5 1.16 33.72 22.08
CA ARG A 5 1.52 32.32 22.36
C ARG A 5 0.33 31.38 22.03
N PRO A 6 0.58 30.19 21.45
CA PRO A 6 -0.48 29.25 21.12
C PRO A 6 -1.17 28.72 22.38
N LEU A 7 -2.51 28.58 22.34
CA LEU A 7 -3.31 28.05 23.46
C LEU A 7 -3.17 26.53 23.61
N PHE A 8 -2.83 25.81 22.54
CA PHE A 8 -2.65 24.37 22.53
C PHE A 8 -1.62 23.96 21.48
N VAL A 9 -0.81 22.96 21.80
CA VAL A 9 0.18 22.38 20.88
C VAL A 9 0.16 20.86 21.02
N GLN A 10 -0.01 20.17 19.91
CA GLN A 10 0.18 18.72 19.82
C GLN A 10 1.21 18.43 18.74
N VAL A 11 2.26 17.69 19.12
CA VAL A 11 3.29 17.23 18.20
C VAL A 11 3.22 15.72 18.12
N LYS A 12 3.07 15.20 16.91
CA LYS A 12 3.20 13.77 16.63
C LYS A 12 4.27 13.56 15.59
N ARG A 13 5.24 12.71 15.90
CA ARG A 13 6.28 12.28 14.98
C ARG A 13 5.93 10.89 14.46
N TRP A 14 6.11 10.70 13.17
CA TRP A 14 5.83 9.45 12.50
C TRP A 14 7.10 9.02 11.80
N GLU A 15 7.82 8.09 12.43
CA GLU A 15 8.99 7.48 11.81
C GLU A 15 8.53 6.59 10.65
N ASN A 16 9.23 6.69 9.52
CA ASN A 16 8.90 5.93 8.30
C ASN A 16 7.44 6.12 7.83
N ALA A 17 6.88 7.31 8.03
CA ALA A 17 5.48 7.61 7.74
C ALA A 17 5.10 7.40 6.27
N PHE A 18 6.06 7.60 5.36
CA PHE A 18 5.81 7.63 3.94
C PHE A 18 6.80 6.73 3.20
N PRO A 19 6.32 5.79 2.36
CA PRO A 19 7.20 4.96 1.57
C PRO A 19 7.93 5.82 0.54
N GLN A 20 9.23 5.57 0.40
CA GLN A 20 10.07 6.20 -0.61
C GLN A 20 10.19 5.26 -1.80
N TYR A 21 9.72 5.72 -2.96
CA TYR A 21 9.86 4.97 -4.20
C TYR A 21 11.16 5.37 -4.88
N GLU A 22 12.20 4.59 -4.59
CA GLU A 22 13.51 4.77 -5.19
C GLU A 22 13.53 4.33 -6.66
N LEU A 23 14.61 4.67 -7.36
CA LEU A 23 14.85 4.14 -8.71
C LEU A 23 14.81 2.60 -8.68
N GLY A 24 14.08 2.00 -9.61
CA GLY A 24 13.86 0.56 -9.64
C GLY A 24 12.62 0.06 -8.87
N HIS A 25 11.83 0.96 -8.25
CA HIS A 25 10.62 0.59 -7.51
C HIS A 25 9.63 -0.21 -8.36
N VAL A 26 9.41 0.21 -9.60
CA VAL A 26 8.46 -0.46 -10.51
C VAL A 26 8.91 -1.90 -10.80
N GLU A 27 10.20 -2.12 -11.03
CA GLU A 27 10.80 -3.44 -11.26
C GLU A 27 10.68 -4.32 -10.00
N LYS A 28 10.89 -3.73 -8.82
CA LYS A 28 10.72 -4.43 -7.54
C LYS A 28 9.27 -4.88 -7.35
N VAL A 29 8.29 -4.01 -7.62
CA VAL A 29 6.86 -4.37 -7.55
C VAL A 29 6.53 -5.46 -8.56
N LYS A 30 7.02 -5.38 -9.80
CA LYS A 30 6.83 -6.44 -10.81
C LYS A 30 7.38 -7.80 -10.37
N ARG A 31 8.54 -7.83 -9.69
CA ARG A 31 9.10 -9.07 -9.14
C ARG A 31 8.19 -9.67 -8.06
N LEU A 32 7.62 -8.83 -7.18
CA LEU A 32 6.66 -9.27 -6.18
C LEU A 32 5.37 -9.81 -6.81
N GLU A 33 4.85 -9.13 -7.84
CA GLU A 33 3.69 -9.61 -8.61
C GLU A 33 3.98 -10.94 -9.33
N ALA A 34 5.22 -11.17 -9.78
CA ALA A 34 5.61 -12.45 -10.35
C ALA A 34 5.60 -13.58 -9.31
N LEU A 35 5.97 -13.30 -8.05
CA LEU A 35 5.88 -14.27 -6.96
C LEU A 35 4.44 -14.68 -6.65
N GLU A 36 3.46 -13.78 -6.79
CA GLU A 36 2.04 -14.12 -6.61
C GLU A 36 1.58 -15.25 -7.54
N LYS A 37 2.19 -15.40 -8.73
CA LYS A 37 1.86 -16.48 -9.67
C LYS A 37 2.19 -17.87 -9.13
N GLY A 38 3.24 -17.97 -8.30
CA GLY A 38 3.63 -19.22 -7.64
C GLY A 38 2.82 -19.52 -6.37
N HIS A 39 2.05 -18.55 -5.88
CA HIS A 39 1.34 -18.65 -4.61
C HIS A 39 -0.12 -18.19 -4.76
N PRO A 40 -1.04 -19.09 -5.16
CA PRO A 40 -2.43 -18.75 -5.47
C PRO A 40 -3.17 -18.02 -4.35
N VAL A 41 -2.78 -18.20 -3.09
CA VAL A 41 -3.39 -17.57 -1.91
C VAL A 41 -2.70 -16.28 -1.43
N LEU A 42 -1.56 -15.89 -2.02
CA LEU A 42 -0.77 -14.73 -1.60
C LEU A 42 -1.00 -13.52 -2.49
N ARG A 43 -1.32 -12.36 -1.91
CA ARG A 43 -1.44 -11.08 -2.63
C ARG A 43 -0.77 -9.93 -1.88
N PHE A 44 -0.21 -8.98 -2.61
CA PHE A 44 0.39 -7.75 -2.09
C PHE A 44 -0.52 -6.54 -2.34
N ALA A 45 -0.74 -5.72 -1.31
CA ALA A 45 -1.55 -4.52 -1.38
C ALA A 45 -1.04 -3.41 -0.44
N GLY A 46 -1.30 -2.15 -0.79
CA GLY A 46 -1.12 -0.99 0.09
C GLY A 46 -0.13 0.07 -0.42
N ALA A 47 0.20 1.00 0.48
CA ALA A 47 0.93 2.23 0.16
C ALA A 47 2.34 2.00 -0.38
N SER A 48 2.94 0.84 -0.13
CA SER A 48 4.31 0.52 -0.56
C SER A 48 4.38 -0.07 -1.97
N PHE A 49 3.26 -0.19 -2.70
CA PHE A 49 3.24 -0.85 -4.00
C PHE A 49 2.90 0.09 -5.13
N ARG A 50 1.60 0.39 -5.31
CA ARG A 50 1.05 1.04 -6.52
C ARG A 50 0.54 2.46 -6.27
N GLY A 51 1.05 3.11 -5.23
CA GLY A 51 0.75 4.50 -4.85
C GLY A 51 0.62 4.67 -3.35
N ALA A 52 1.09 5.81 -2.84
CA ALA A 52 1.12 6.10 -1.41
C ALA A 52 -0.09 6.91 -0.91
N SER A 53 -0.95 7.41 -1.81
CA SER A 53 -2.15 8.15 -1.42
C SER A 53 -3.23 7.20 -0.91
N ILE A 54 -4.13 7.71 -0.06
CA ILE A 54 -5.30 6.95 0.41
C ILE A 54 -6.15 6.46 -0.77
N THR A 55 -6.36 7.30 -1.78
CA THR A 55 -7.15 6.94 -2.97
C THR A 55 -6.51 5.80 -3.77
N SER A 56 -5.18 5.82 -3.92
CA SER A 56 -4.44 4.73 -4.57
C SER A 56 -4.50 3.43 -3.77
N CYS A 57 -4.40 3.50 -2.44
CA CYS A 57 -4.56 2.34 -1.55
C CYS A 57 -5.97 1.73 -1.65
N ILE A 58 -7.02 2.55 -1.69
CA ILE A 58 -8.40 2.07 -1.86
C ILE A 58 -8.58 1.37 -3.20
N LYS A 59 -8.06 1.95 -4.28
CA LYS A 59 -8.12 1.35 -5.63
C LYS A 59 -7.39 0.01 -5.65
N ASP A 60 -6.19 -0.04 -5.07
CA ASP A 60 -5.36 -1.24 -4.99
C ASP A 60 -6.06 -2.35 -4.17
N ALA A 61 -6.58 -2.01 -2.99
CA ALA A 61 -7.31 -2.94 -2.13
C ALA A 61 -8.52 -3.55 -2.84
N LYS A 62 -9.32 -2.75 -3.56
CA LYS A 62 -10.45 -3.26 -4.36
C LYS A 62 -9.99 -4.25 -5.44
N SER A 63 -8.91 -3.93 -6.16
CA SER A 63 -8.36 -4.83 -7.17
C SER A 63 -7.89 -6.16 -6.58
N VAL A 64 -7.16 -6.10 -5.45
CA VAL A 64 -6.65 -7.28 -4.76
C VAL A 64 -7.79 -8.14 -4.20
N ALA A 65 -8.81 -7.53 -3.59
CA ALA A 65 -9.98 -8.24 -3.09
C ALA A 65 -10.70 -9.03 -4.20
N MET A 66 -10.88 -8.44 -5.40
CA MET A 66 -11.45 -9.15 -6.55
C MET A 66 -10.60 -10.35 -6.98
N LYS A 67 -9.26 -10.21 -6.99
CA LYS A 67 -8.34 -11.32 -7.31
C LYS A 67 -8.42 -12.44 -6.27
N ILE A 68 -8.54 -12.10 -4.98
CA ILE A 68 -8.71 -13.08 -3.90
C ILE A 68 -10.03 -13.82 -4.09
N HIS A 69 -11.13 -13.08 -4.24
CA HIS A 69 -12.46 -13.66 -4.47
C HIS A 69 -12.46 -14.62 -5.66
N ALA A 70 -11.87 -14.22 -6.79
CA ALA A 70 -11.76 -15.08 -7.98
C ALA A 70 -10.92 -16.35 -7.76
N THR A 71 -10.02 -16.35 -6.77
CA THR A 71 -9.19 -17.52 -6.43
C THR A 71 -9.96 -18.46 -5.50
N LEU A 72 -10.67 -17.91 -4.51
CA LEU A 72 -11.49 -18.66 -3.57
C LEU A 72 -12.74 -19.26 -4.23
N ALA A 73 -13.29 -18.59 -5.24
CA ALA A 73 -14.45 -19.07 -5.98
C ALA A 73 -14.13 -20.24 -6.93
N LYS A 74 -12.85 -20.51 -7.21
CA LYS A 74 -12.45 -21.71 -7.94
C LYS A 74 -12.40 -22.88 -6.96
N PRO A 75 -13.04 -24.03 -7.25
CA PRO A 75 -12.90 -25.20 -6.41
C PRO A 75 -11.42 -25.58 -6.34
N GLN A 76 -10.83 -25.50 -5.15
CA GLN A 76 -9.57 -26.18 -4.88
C GLN A 76 -9.89 -27.68 -4.88
N ILE A 77 -9.22 -28.41 -5.77
CA ILE A 77 -9.25 -29.88 -5.83
C ILE A 77 -8.88 -30.44 -4.45
#